data_AF-A0A1Z8MTE0-F1
#
_entry.id   AF-A0A1Z8MTE0-F1
#
_cell.length_a   1.000
_cell.length_b   1.000
_cell.length_c   1.000
_cell.angle_alpha   90.00
_cell.angle_beta   90.00
_cell.angle_gamma   90.00
#
_symmetry.space_group_name_H-M   'P 1'
#
loop_
_entity.id
_entity.type
_entity.pdbx_description
1 polymer ?
#
loop_
_entity_poly.entity_id
_entity_poly.type
_entity_poly.pdbx_seq_one_letter_code
_entity_poly.pdbx_strand_id
1 'polypeptide(L)'
;MFIGSSPHTASLITAVSKVAPTDAPVLIRGPTGVGKELVAKRLHEQSGRTGRFVAINCSAIPAELMESELFGHSKGAFSGAVSSFAGRIRHSENGTLFLDEIGDMDSSLQSKMLRFLQEGVVTPVGSNEEFAANTRIISATHQPLEDLIKQGDFREDLFFRLNVIPLSVAALSARGEEITEFFEFFANKFDASIKPFSIEEQSWELMRNYSWPGNVRELEGFCQRLAALYPGEIINLYKVPPDYLPSGMSNTILRSATDELKTDEPAKVKRTATANRSSSPETSVDELIDLVALEKSPITGDAKSLKDRVDNYERKLIEFALDKQSGNVSRAAKSLGVKRTTLIEKISRWPK
;
A
#
# COMPACT_ATOMS: atom_id res chain seq x y z
N MET A 1 -9.88 -10.03 15.61
CA MET A 1 -9.28 -11.36 15.76
C MET A 1 -7.80 -11.22 15.44
N PHE A 2 -6.92 -11.69 16.31
CA PHE A 2 -5.48 -11.74 16.06
C PHE A 2 -5.20 -13.07 15.33
N ILE A 3 -4.59 -13.01 14.15
CA ILE A 3 -4.36 -14.16 13.25
C ILE A 3 -2.88 -14.19 12.91
N GLY A 4 -2.31 -15.39 12.76
CA GLY A 4 -0.91 -15.60 12.43
C GLY A 4 -0.24 -16.61 13.36
N SER A 5 0.36 -17.64 12.77
CA SER A 5 1.10 -18.69 13.50
C SER A 5 2.62 -18.47 13.54
N SER A 6 3.14 -17.39 12.96
CA SER A 6 4.60 -17.19 12.88
C SER A 6 5.25 -17.00 14.26
N PRO A 7 6.55 -17.33 14.40
CA PRO A 7 7.31 -17.05 15.61
C PRO A 7 7.28 -15.56 16.01
N HIS A 8 7.22 -14.66 15.03
CA HIS A 8 7.09 -13.22 15.24
C HIS A 8 5.76 -12.87 15.92
N THR A 9 4.65 -13.39 15.39
CA THR A 9 3.31 -13.17 15.96
C THR A 9 3.14 -13.86 17.30
N ALA A 10 3.64 -15.08 17.48
CA ALA A 10 3.61 -15.79 18.76
C ALA A 10 4.37 -15.03 19.87
N SER A 11 5.54 -14.47 19.52
CA SER A 11 6.34 -13.64 20.42
C SER A 11 5.59 -12.36 20.80
N LEU A 12 4.97 -11.70 19.81
CA LEU A 12 4.16 -10.50 20.03
C LEU A 12 2.94 -10.78 20.93
N ILE A 13 2.20 -11.88 20.70
CA ILE A 13 1.06 -12.28 21.53
C ILE A 13 1.48 -12.53 22.98
N THR A 14 2.64 -13.18 23.17
CA THR A 14 3.21 -13.43 24.49
C THR A 14 3.58 -12.12 25.19
N ALA A 15 4.22 -11.19 24.47
CA ALA A 15 4.56 -9.87 25.01
C ALA A 15 3.29 -9.08 25.37
N VAL A 16 2.30 -9.05 24.49
CA VAL A 16 1.00 -8.38 24.71
C VAL A 16 0.32 -8.92 25.96
N SER A 17 0.26 -10.25 26.12
CA SER A 17 -0.38 -10.87 27.30
C SER A 17 0.34 -10.54 28.63
N LYS A 18 1.66 -10.34 28.60
CA LYS A 18 2.44 -9.92 29.78
C LYS A 18 2.28 -8.43 30.10
N VAL A 19 2.17 -7.60 29.07
CA VAL A 19 2.13 -6.14 29.19
C VAL A 19 0.72 -5.61 29.45
N ALA A 20 -0.30 -6.30 28.96
CA ALA A 20 -1.68 -5.86 29.04
C ALA A 20 -2.15 -5.52 30.46
N PRO A 21 -1.86 -6.31 31.52
CA PRO A 21 -2.32 -6.01 32.89
C PRO A 21 -1.63 -4.80 33.54
N THR A 22 -0.60 -4.21 32.92
CA THR A 22 0.13 -3.06 33.45
C THR A 22 -0.51 -1.74 33.00
N ASP A 23 -0.35 -0.68 33.79
CA ASP A 23 -0.76 0.68 33.41
C ASP A 23 0.34 1.46 32.66
N ALA A 24 1.49 0.84 32.42
CA ALA A 24 2.61 1.50 31.75
C ALA A 24 2.24 1.91 30.31
N PRO A 25 2.73 3.08 29.85
CA PRO A 25 2.65 3.47 28.45
C PRO A 25 3.31 2.45 27.53
N VAL A 26 2.66 2.19 26.40
CA VAL A 26 3.15 1.24 25.38
C VAL A 26 3.36 1.97 24.07
N LEU A 27 4.54 1.81 23.47
CA LEU A 27 4.85 2.31 22.12
C LEU A 27 4.93 1.14 21.13
N ILE A 28 3.97 1.09 20.19
CA ILE A 28 3.89 0.08 19.15
C ILE A 28 4.58 0.60 17.88
N ARG A 29 5.67 -0.04 17.49
CA ARG A 29 6.39 0.26 16.24
C ARG A 29 6.03 -0.74 15.17
N GLY A 30 5.98 -0.27 13.93
CA GLY A 30 5.89 -1.14 12.78
C GLY A 30 5.44 -0.40 11.52
N PRO A 31 5.66 -0.98 10.34
CA PRO A 31 5.24 -0.39 9.07
C PRO A 31 3.74 -0.08 9.02
N THR A 32 3.33 0.74 8.06
CA THR A 32 1.91 0.98 7.79
C THR A 32 1.22 -0.29 7.29
N GLY A 33 -0.01 -0.52 7.73
CA GLY A 33 -0.83 -1.65 7.27
C GLY A 33 -0.54 -3.00 7.93
N VAL A 34 0.31 -3.08 8.97
CA VAL A 34 0.61 -4.35 9.69
C VAL A 34 -0.40 -4.73 10.78
N GLY A 35 -1.32 -3.81 11.14
CA GLY A 35 -2.33 -4.04 12.17
C GLY A 35 -1.98 -3.52 13.57
N LYS A 36 -1.24 -2.40 13.70
CA LYS A 36 -0.88 -1.79 15.01
C LYS A 36 -2.09 -1.51 15.90
N GLU A 37 -3.21 -1.06 15.32
CA GLU A 37 -4.45 -0.81 16.07
C GLU A 37 -5.04 -2.10 16.68
N LEU A 38 -4.91 -3.25 16.01
CA LEU A 38 -5.36 -4.54 16.55
C LEU A 38 -4.55 -4.93 17.80
N VAL A 39 -3.25 -4.63 17.81
CA VAL A 39 -2.39 -4.82 18.99
C VAL A 39 -2.86 -3.95 20.15
N ALA A 40 -3.13 -2.67 19.87
CA ALA A 40 -3.63 -1.73 20.87
C ALA A 40 -4.98 -2.15 21.46
N LYS A 41 -5.92 -2.59 20.61
CA LYS A 41 -7.21 -3.15 21.05
C LYS A 41 -7.01 -4.37 21.93
N ARG A 42 -6.11 -5.28 21.55
CA ARG A 42 -5.82 -6.49 22.32
C ARG A 42 -5.22 -6.18 23.70
N LEU A 43 -4.29 -5.23 23.77
CA LEU A 43 -3.74 -4.73 25.02
C LEU A 43 -4.83 -4.18 25.95
N HIS A 44 -5.77 -3.40 25.41
CA HIS A 44 -6.89 -2.88 26.18
C HIS A 44 -7.83 -4.00 26.67
N GLU A 45 -8.25 -4.91 25.79
CA GLU A 45 -9.12 -6.04 26.14
C GLU A 45 -8.56 -6.94 27.25
N GLN A 46 -7.22 -7.11 27.29
CA GLN A 46 -6.54 -7.93 28.30
C GLN A 46 -6.09 -7.14 29.54
N SER A 47 -6.34 -5.82 29.59
CA SER A 47 -5.84 -4.97 30.67
C SER A 47 -6.65 -5.02 31.96
N GLY A 48 -7.89 -5.50 31.91
CA GLY A 48 -8.83 -5.44 33.04
C GLY A 48 -9.42 -4.04 33.28
N ARG A 49 -9.10 -3.04 32.44
CA ARG A 49 -9.68 -1.69 32.52
C ARG A 49 -11.15 -1.71 32.09
N THR A 50 -11.99 -0.95 32.79
CA THR A 50 -13.44 -0.91 32.58
C THR A 50 -13.90 0.26 31.71
N GLY A 51 -13.06 1.28 31.54
CA GLY A 51 -13.33 2.41 30.67
C GLY A 51 -13.20 2.08 29.19
N ARG A 52 -13.48 3.06 28.32
CA ARG A 52 -13.55 2.85 26.87
C ARG A 52 -12.15 2.83 26.24
N PHE A 53 -12.01 2.06 25.16
CA PHE A 53 -10.94 2.25 24.19
C PHE A 53 -11.30 3.40 23.24
N VAL A 54 -10.52 4.47 23.27
CA VAL A 54 -10.68 5.62 22.38
C VAL A 54 -9.46 5.68 21.47
N ALA A 55 -9.67 5.61 20.17
CA ALA A 55 -8.61 5.71 19.17
C ALA A 55 -8.65 7.05 18.44
N ILE A 56 -7.47 7.60 18.19
CA ILE A 56 -7.25 8.82 17.43
C ILE A 56 -6.07 8.58 16.50
N ASN A 57 -6.20 9.00 15.25
CA ASN A 57 -5.08 9.06 14.33
C ASN A 57 -4.63 10.52 14.21
N CYS A 58 -3.37 10.79 14.58
CA CYS A 58 -2.82 12.15 14.66
C CYS A 58 -2.63 12.79 13.28
N SER A 59 -2.50 11.99 12.22
CA SER A 59 -2.34 12.48 10.85
C SER A 59 -3.68 12.77 10.15
N ALA A 60 -4.80 12.29 10.70
CA ALA A 60 -6.12 12.38 10.05
C ALA A 60 -6.91 13.64 10.43
N ILE A 61 -6.57 14.29 11.55
CA ILE A 61 -7.25 15.47 12.07
C ILE A 61 -6.35 16.69 11.82
N PRO A 62 -6.87 17.80 11.28
CA PRO A 62 -6.10 19.03 11.15
C PRO A 62 -5.49 19.45 12.49
N ALA A 63 -4.22 19.86 12.50
CA ALA A 63 -3.48 20.22 13.71
C ALA A 63 -4.24 21.21 14.61
N GLU A 64 -4.88 22.21 14.00
CA GLU A 64 -5.69 23.23 14.69
C GLU A 64 -6.87 22.64 15.49
N LEU A 65 -7.44 21.52 15.04
CA LEU A 65 -8.56 20.84 15.72
C LEU A 65 -8.09 19.73 16.66
N MET A 66 -6.88 19.22 16.47
CA MET A 66 -6.35 18.09 17.21
C MET A 66 -6.21 18.41 18.71
N GLU A 67 -5.85 19.64 19.05
CA GLU A 67 -5.77 20.08 20.45
C GLU A 67 -7.13 20.00 21.15
N SER A 68 -8.15 20.56 20.50
CA SER A 68 -9.53 20.53 20.97
C SER A 68 -10.07 19.10 21.05
N GLU A 69 -9.75 18.24 20.07
CA GLU A 69 -10.17 16.83 20.10
C GLU A 69 -9.53 16.08 21.27
N LEU A 70 -8.22 16.22 21.53
CA LEU A 70 -7.55 15.51 22.63
C LEU A 70 -7.96 16.00 24.00
N PHE A 71 -7.82 17.31 24.22
CA PHE A 71 -7.88 17.92 25.55
C PHE A 71 -9.23 18.56 25.87
N GLY A 72 -10.10 18.71 24.87
CA GLY A 72 -11.39 19.39 25.00
C GLY A 72 -11.27 20.91 24.89
N HIS A 73 -12.42 21.58 24.88
CA HIS A 73 -12.50 23.04 24.87
C HIS A 73 -13.71 23.56 25.65
N SER A 74 -13.59 24.76 26.18
CA SER A 74 -14.72 25.52 26.73
C SER A 74 -15.50 26.23 25.62
N LYS A 75 -16.80 26.46 25.85
CA LYS A 75 -17.62 27.28 24.96
C LYS A 75 -16.97 28.66 24.76
N GLY A 76 -16.79 29.07 23.51
CA GLY A 76 -16.17 30.34 23.14
C GLY A 76 -14.63 30.35 23.09
N ALA A 77 -13.98 29.20 23.22
CA ALA A 77 -12.51 29.10 23.15
C ALA A 77 -11.91 29.56 21.80
N PHE A 78 -12.64 29.38 20.69
CA PHE A 78 -12.25 29.80 19.34
C PHE A 78 -13.48 30.07 18.46
N SER A 79 -13.28 30.67 17.28
CA SER A 79 -14.35 30.89 16.30
C SER A 79 -14.92 29.56 15.80
N GLY A 80 -16.09 29.17 16.33
CA GLY A 80 -16.73 27.87 16.06
C GLY A 80 -17.03 27.04 17.31
N ALA A 81 -16.50 27.42 18.48
CA ALA A 81 -16.75 26.75 19.76
C ALA A 81 -18.16 27.10 20.33
N VAL A 82 -19.22 26.63 19.66
CA VAL A 82 -20.63 26.92 20.03
C VAL A 82 -21.03 26.25 21.35
N SER A 83 -20.43 25.09 21.67
CA SER A 83 -20.63 24.32 22.89
C SER A 83 -19.30 23.84 23.44
N SER A 84 -19.22 23.54 24.73
CA SER A 84 -18.03 22.90 25.31
C SER A 84 -17.91 21.45 24.83
N PHE A 85 -16.68 20.96 24.67
CA PHE A 85 -16.37 19.58 24.36
C PHE A 85 -15.40 19.01 25.39
N ALA A 86 -15.66 17.79 25.86
CA ALA A 86 -14.92 17.19 26.98
C ALA A 86 -13.50 16.73 26.63
N GLY A 87 -13.21 16.50 25.35
CA GLY A 87 -11.93 15.94 24.91
C GLY A 87 -11.88 14.42 25.02
N ARG A 88 -11.03 13.81 24.19
CA ARG A 88 -10.92 12.36 24.05
C ARG A 88 -10.24 11.70 25.23
N ILE A 89 -9.30 12.38 25.89
CA ILE A 89 -8.69 11.90 27.14
C ILE A 89 -9.77 11.68 28.21
N ARG A 90 -10.73 12.61 28.32
CA ARG A 90 -11.84 12.46 29.27
C ARG A 90 -12.81 11.36 28.86
N HIS A 91 -13.02 11.16 27.56
CA HIS A 91 -13.84 10.05 27.06
C HIS A 91 -13.21 8.67 27.29
N SER A 92 -11.89 8.60 27.51
CA SER A 92 -11.16 7.38 27.84
C SER A 92 -10.91 7.20 29.34
N GLU A 93 -11.62 7.92 30.21
CA GLU A 93 -11.50 7.80 31.67
C GLU A 93 -11.66 6.34 32.15
N ASN A 94 -10.74 5.89 33.01
CA ASN A 94 -10.58 4.50 33.45
C ASN A 94 -10.38 3.48 32.32
N GLY A 95 -10.10 3.95 31.10
CA GLY A 95 -9.97 3.20 29.86
C GLY A 95 -8.61 3.44 29.22
N THR A 96 -8.56 3.44 27.89
CA THR A 96 -7.32 3.54 27.13
C THR A 96 -7.47 4.52 25.98
N LEU A 97 -6.52 5.44 25.86
CA LEU A 97 -6.37 6.29 24.69
C LEU A 97 -5.27 5.70 23.79
N PHE A 98 -5.64 5.40 22.55
CA PHE A 98 -4.75 4.96 21.50
C PHE A 98 -4.45 6.11 20.55
N LEU A 99 -3.16 6.45 20.43
CA LEU A 99 -2.63 7.49 19.54
C LEU A 99 -1.91 6.83 18.37
N ASP A 100 -2.59 6.73 17.23
CA ASP A 100 -1.99 6.25 15.99
C ASP A 100 -1.22 7.38 15.28
N GLU A 101 -0.12 7.01 14.64
CA GLU A 101 0.83 7.91 13.99
C GLU A 101 1.29 9.06 14.89
N ILE A 102 1.74 8.73 16.11
CA ILE A 102 2.21 9.72 17.11
C ILE A 102 3.39 10.58 16.61
N GLY A 103 4.12 10.11 15.59
CA GLY A 103 5.20 10.88 14.95
C GLY A 103 4.72 12.14 14.24
N ASP A 104 3.45 12.18 13.81
CA ASP A 104 2.85 13.33 13.11
C ASP A 104 2.25 14.39 14.07
N MET A 105 2.44 14.23 15.38
CA MET A 105 1.95 15.18 16.39
C MET A 105 2.81 16.45 16.42
N ASP A 106 2.18 17.63 16.35
CA ASP A 106 2.91 18.90 16.41
C ASP A 106 3.55 19.17 17.79
N SER A 107 4.56 20.06 17.82
CA SER A 107 5.35 20.34 19.03
C SER A 107 4.52 20.94 20.19
N SER A 108 3.42 21.64 19.87
CA SER A 108 2.56 22.24 20.89
C SER A 108 1.75 21.18 21.63
N LEU A 109 1.21 20.21 20.89
CA LEU A 109 0.52 19.04 21.40
C LEU A 109 1.45 18.11 22.17
N GLN A 110 2.67 17.91 21.67
CA GLN A 110 3.69 17.11 22.36
C GLN A 110 3.95 17.64 23.78
N SER A 111 4.01 18.97 23.95
CA SER A 111 4.23 19.60 25.26
C SER A 111 3.05 19.37 26.21
N LYS A 112 1.81 19.44 25.72
CA LYS A 112 0.61 19.13 26.52
C LYS A 112 0.46 17.65 26.85
N MET A 113 0.79 16.78 25.90
CA MET A 113 0.79 15.32 26.09
C MET A 113 1.83 14.91 27.14
N LEU A 114 3.02 15.51 27.11
CA LEU A 114 4.04 15.30 28.12
C LEU A 114 3.53 15.66 29.52
N ARG A 115 2.88 16.81 29.66
CA ARG A 115 2.27 17.24 30.93
C ARG A 115 1.23 16.23 31.41
N PHE A 116 0.35 15.76 30.52
CA PHE A 116 -0.63 14.74 30.85
C PHE A 116 0.03 13.43 31.32
N LEU A 117 1.06 12.95 30.63
CA LEU A 117 1.78 11.72 31.01
C LEU A 117 2.53 11.83 32.35
N GLN A 118 2.93 13.03 32.76
CA GLN A 118 3.66 13.28 34.00
C GLN A 118 2.74 13.54 35.19
N GLU A 119 1.74 14.38 35.01
CA GLU A 119 0.89 14.91 36.08
C GLU A 119 -0.49 14.22 36.13
N GLY A 120 -0.92 13.56 35.06
CA GLY A 120 -2.25 12.95 34.96
C GLY A 120 -3.38 13.97 34.85
N VAL A 121 -3.06 15.24 34.58
CA VAL A 121 -4.04 16.34 34.47
C VAL A 121 -4.12 16.91 33.05
N VAL A 122 -5.30 17.40 32.70
CA VAL A 122 -5.59 18.04 31.41
C VAL A 122 -6.22 19.39 31.64
N THR A 123 -5.82 20.37 30.82
CA THR A 123 -6.42 21.70 30.75
C THR A 123 -7.11 21.87 29.39
N PRO A 124 -8.45 21.99 29.33
CA PRO A 124 -9.17 22.27 28.09
C PRO A 124 -8.76 23.60 27.46
N VAL A 125 -8.85 23.69 26.13
CA VAL A 125 -8.59 24.93 25.40
C VAL A 125 -9.59 26.01 25.85
N GLY A 126 -9.08 27.20 26.16
CA GLY A 126 -9.90 28.32 26.63
C GLY A 126 -10.41 28.17 28.08
N SER A 127 -9.86 27.23 28.86
CA SER A 127 -10.15 27.06 30.29
C SER A 127 -8.86 27.18 31.11
N ASN A 128 -8.99 27.64 32.35
CA ASN A 128 -7.94 27.54 33.38
C ASN A 128 -8.20 26.41 34.38
N GLU A 129 -9.34 25.73 34.26
CA GLU A 129 -9.70 24.61 35.12
C GLU A 129 -9.06 23.33 34.61
N GLU A 130 -8.30 22.67 35.49
CA GLU A 130 -7.66 21.39 35.22
C GLU A 130 -8.54 20.25 35.73
N PHE A 131 -8.48 19.10 35.06
CA PHE A 131 -9.08 17.87 35.54
C PHE A 131 -8.08 16.73 35.50
N ALA A 132 -8.07 15.91 36.55
CA ALA A 132 -7.34 14.66 36.54
C ALA A 132 -8.08 13.63 35.67
N ALA A 133 -7.33 12.84 34.90
CA ALA A 133 -7.87 11.74 34.11
C ALA A 133 -7.02 10.48 34.26
N ASN A 134 -7.64 9.39 34.71
CA ASN A 134 -7.00 8.08 34.76
C ASN A 134 -7.15 7.39 33.41
N THR A 135 -6.29 7.74 32.45
CA THR A 135 -6.28 7.12 31.11
C THR A 135 -4.94 6.47 30.83
N ARG A 136 -4.95 5.19 30.45
CA ARG A 136 -3.75 4.51 29.95
C ARG A 136 -3.45 4.96 28.52
N ILE A 137 -2.19 5.26 28.23
CA ILE A 137 -1.74 5.64 26.89
C ILE A 137 -1.12 4.45 26.16
N ILE A 138 -1.59 4.21 24.93
CA ILE A 138 -0.93 3.36 23.94
C ILE A 138 -0.67 4.22 22.71
N SER A 139 0.54 4.22 22.18
CA SER A 139 0.90 4.98 20.99
C SER A 139 1.43 4.06 19.90
N ALA A 140 1.26 4.44 18.64
CA ALA A 140 1.79 3.72 17.50
C ALA A 140 2.41 4.66 16.47
N THR A 141 3.44 4.18 15.78
CA THR A 141 4.08 4.92 14.67
C THR A 141 4.81 3.98 13.72
N HIS A 142 4.89 4.37 12.45
CA HIS A 142 5.81 3.77 11.48
C HIS A 142 7.12 4.55 11.32
N GLN A 143 7.19 5.78 11.84
CA GLN A 143 8.33 6.67 11.69
C GLN A 143 9.43 6.37 12.72
N PRO A 144 10.72 6.55 12.37
CA PRO A 144 11.81 6.45 13.33
C PRO A 144 11.86 7.70 14.22
N LEU A 145 11.22 7.63 15.41
CA LEU A 145 11.15 8.76 16.34
C LEU A 145 12.53 9.31 16.74
N GLU A 146 13.55 8.45 16.82
CA GLU A 146 14.92 8.85 17.11
C GLU A 146 15.49 9.84 16.09
N ASP A 147 15.09 9.72 14.83
CA ASP A 147 15.54 10.63 13.78
C ASP A 147 14.75 11.94 13.79
N LEU A 148 13.45 11.90 14.13
CA LEU A 148 12.64 13.10 14.37
C LEU A 148 13.15 13.91 15.56
N ILE A 149 13.64 13.24 16.61
CA ILE A 149 14.28 13.89 17.75
C ILE A 149 15.53 14.66 17.32
N LYS A 150 16.39 14.03 16.50
CA LYS A 150 17.59 14.71 15.97
C LYS A 150 17.26 15.90 15.09
N GLN A 151 16.12 15.86 14.39
CA GLN A 151 15.63 16.94 13.53
C GLN A 151 14.94 18.07 14.32
N GLY A 152 14.58 17.82 15.58
CA GLY A 152 13.83 18.77 16.43
C GLY A 152 12.32 18.70 16.25
N ASP A 153 11.82 17.76 15.45
CA ASP A 153 10.40 17.59 15.16
C ASP A 153 9.67 16.77 16.23
N PHE A 154 10.42 16.02 17.06
CA PHE A 154 9.86 15.26 18.18
C PHE A 154 10.66 15.49 19.47
N ARG A 155 9.96 15.70 20.59
CA ARG A 155 10.62 15.95 21.87
C ARG A 155 11.16 14.66 22.50
N GLU A 156 12.42 14.72 22.92
CA GLU A 156 13.12 13.62 23.58
C GLU A 156 12.47 13.23 24.92
N ASP A 157 12.00 14.20 25.70
CA ASP A 157 11.36 13.95 26.99
C ASP A 157 10.01 13.22 26.86
N LEU A 158 9.21 13.57 25.85
CA LEU A 158 7.98 12.87 25.51
C LEU A 158 8.28 11.44 25.03
N PHE A 159 9.30 11.27 24.20
CA PHE A 159 9.72 9.96 23.72
C PHE A 159 10.00 8.99 24.87
N PHE A 160 10.77 9.40 25.88
CA PHE A 160 11.07 8.53 27.01
C PHE A 160 9.84 8.19 27.87
N ARG A 161 8.84 9.08 27.92
CA ARG A 161 7.58 8.82 28.64
C ARG A 161 6.62 7.90 27.87
N LEU A 162 6.67 7.91 26.55
CA LEU A 162 5.87 7.02 25.70
C LEU A 162 6.53 5.64 25.55
N ASN A 163 7.85 5.60 25.41
CA ASN A 163 8.64 4.41 25.13
C ASN A 163 9.01 3.61 26.39
N VAL A 164 8.09 3.49 27.35
CA VAL A 164 8.31 2.71 28.58
C VAL A 164 8.31 1.22 28.25
N ILE A 165 7.33 0.77 27.45
CA ILE A 165 7.27 -0.60 26.93
C ILE A 165 7.22 -0.55 25.40
N PRO A 166 8.34 -0.83 24.70
CA PRO A 166 8.35 -0.94 23.25
C PRO A 166 7.77 -2.30 22.82
N LEU A 167 6.84 -2.26 21.86
CA LEU A 167 6.38 -3.43 21.11
C LEU A 167 6.66 -3.21 19.63
N SER A 168 7.01 -4.27 18.90
CA SER A 168 7.26 -4.22 17.46
C SER A 168 6.34 -5.18 16.73
N VAL A 169 5.73 -4.71 15.65
CA VAL A 169 4.92 -5.50 14.73
C VAL A 169 5.69 -5.63 13.42
N ALA A 170 6.05 -6.86 13.08
CA ALA A 170 6.81 -7.15 11.88
C ALA A 170 6.01 -6.89 10.60
N ALA A 171 6.72 -6.51 9.53
CA ALA A 171 6.17 -6.45 8.18
C ALA A 171 5.64 -7.83 7.76
N LEU A 172 4.67 -7.86 6.84
CA LEU A 172 4.13 -9.10 6.29
C LEU A 172 5.22 -9.91 5.56
N SER A 173 6.15 -9.24 4.89
CA SER A 173 7.31 -9.88 4.24
C SER A 173 8.22 -10.66 5.19
N ALA A 174 8.31 -10.25 6.47
CA ALA A 174 9.08 -10.96 7.49
C ALA A 174 8.31 -12.14 8.11
N ARG A 175 7.02 -12.28 7.81
CA ARG A 175 6.13 -13.34 8.30
C ARG A 175 5.33 -13.95 7.14
N GLY A 176 6.03 -14.25 6.04
CA GLY A 176 5.42 -14.72 4.79
C GLY A 176 4.63 -16.03 4.92
N GLU A 177 4.94 -16.85 5.92
CA GLU A 177 4.16 -18.05 6.28
C GLU A 177 2.72 -17.74 6.70
N GLU A 178 2.43 -16.52 7.18
CA GLU A 178 1.08 -16.11 7.56
C GLU A 178 0.23 -15.65 6.37
N ILE A 179 0.81 -15.46 5.18
CA ILE A 179 0.09 -14.96 4.00
C ILE A 179 -1.08 -15.89 3.66
N THR A 180 -0.88 -17.20 3.74
CA THR A 180 -1.92 -18.20 3.51
C THR A 180 -3.06 -18.07 4.53
N GLU A 181 -2.73 -17.99 5.82
CA GLU A 181 -3.74 -17.84 6.88
C GLU A 181 -4.57 -16.55 6.72
N PHE A 182 -3.91 -15.44 6.41
CA PHE A 182 -4.60 -14.17 6.15
C PHE A 182 -5.48 -14.25 4.91
N PHE A 183 -4.98 -14.84 3.83
CA PHE A 183 -5.74 -15.00 2.59
C PHE A 183 -7.00 -15.82 2.81
N GLU A 184 -6.89 -16.98 3.46
CA GLU A 184 -8.03 -17.84 3.79
C GLU A 184 -9.03 -17.12 4.69
N PHE A 185 -8.55 -16.41 5.71
CA PHE A 185 -9.42 -15.61 6.58
C PHE A 185 -10.19 -14.54 5.79
N PHE A 186 -9.51 -13.78 4.92
CA PHE A 186 -10.16 -12.74 4.13
C PHE A 186 -11.10 -13.32 3.06
N ALA A 187 -10.76 -14.47 2.47
CA ALA A 187 -11.65 -15.18 1.56
C ALA A 187 -12.97 -15.54 2.26
N ASN A 188 -12.89 -16.17 3.43
CA ASN A 188 -14.07 -16.47 4.25
C ASN A 188 -14.84 -15.22 4.72
N LYS A 189 -14.13 -14.11 4.96
CA LYS A 189 -14.73 -12.85 5.43
C LYS A 189 -15.53 -12.14 4.33
N PHE A 190 -15.03 -12.14 3.10
CA PHE A 190 -15.56 -11.30 2.02
C PHE A 190 -16.41 -12.05 1.01
N ASP A 191 -16.20 -13.35 0.84
CA ASP A 191 -16.97 -14.16 -0.08
C ASP A 191 -18.11 -14.88 0.65
N ALA A 192 -19.34 -14.47 0.35
CA ALA A 192 -20.55 -15.05 0.91
C ALA A 192 -21.00 -16.34 0.19
N SER A 193 -20.23 -16.82 -0.79
CA SER A 193 -20.49 -18.08 -1.48
C SER A 193 -20.40 -19.28 -0.53
N ILE A 194 -21.07 -20.38 -0.88
CA ILE A 194 -21.07 -21.63 -0.08
C ILE A 194 -19.64 -22.13 0.13
N LYS A 195 -18.81 -22.01 -0.91
CA LYS A 195 -17.37 -22.22 -0.84
C LYS A 195 -16.70 -20.89 -1.22
N PRO A 196 -15.89 -20.28 -0.34
CA PRO A 196 -15.14 -19.09 -0.66
C PRO A 196 -14.17 -19.32 -1.82
N PHE A 197 -13.82 -18.25 -2.54
CA PHE A 197 -12.78 -18.30 -3.55
C PHE A 197 -11.44 -18.80 -2.97
N SER A 198 -10.67 -19.45 -3.83
CA SER A 198 -9.31 -19.90 -3.52
C SER A 198 -8.39 -19.63 -4.71
N ILE A 199 -7.09 -19.85 -4.56
CA ILE A 199 -6.14 -19.76 -5.67
C ILE A 199 -5.54 -21.13 -6.01
N GLU A 200 -5.09 -21.28 -7.25
CA GLU A 200 -4.35 -22.47 -7.69
C GLU A 200 -2.97 -22.57 -7.02
N GLU A 201 -2.44 -23.79 -6.88
CA GLU A 201 -1.16 -24.03 -6.19
C GLU A 201 0.00 -23.21 -6.76
N GLN A 202 0.08 -23.10 -8.09
CA GLN A 202 1.09 -22.29 -8.77
C GLN A 202 1.03 -20.79 -8.43
N SER A 203 -0.14 -20.29 -8.01
CA SER A 203 -0.32 -18.89 -7.63
C SER A 203 0.19 -18.59 -6.22
N TRP A 204 0.37 -19.61 -5.35
CA TRP A 204 0.92 -19.42 -4.00
C TRP A 204 2.38 -18.99 -4.00
N GLU A 205 3.15 -19.36 -5.03
CA GLU A 205 4.52 -18.87 -5.17
C GLU A 205 4.55 -17.36 -5.37
N LEU A 206 3.69 -16.84 -6.24
CA LEU A 206 3.54 -15.41 -6.47
C LEU A 206 3.11 -14.66 -5.21
N MET A 207 2.13 -15.21 -4.47
CA MET A 207 1.66 -14.63 -3.21
C MET A 207 2.77 -14.54 -2.15
N ARG A 208 3.62 -15.57 -2.05
CA ARG A 208 4.71 -15.64 -1.06
C ARG A 208 5.93 -14.80 -1.44
N ASN A 209 6.24 -14.72 -2.74
CA ASN A 209 7.39 -13.97 -3.23
C ASN A 209 7.13 -12.47 -3.36
N TYR A 210 5.86 -12.05 -3.41
CA TYR A 210 5.52 -10.64 -3.41
C TYR A 210 5.78 -10.01 -2.03
N SER A 211 6.45 -8.85 -2.01
CA SER A 211 6.89 -8.20 -0.77
C SER A 211 5.76 -7.60 0.08
N TRP A 212 4.56 -7.43 -0.48
CA TRP A 212 3.42 -6.79 0.18
C TRP A 212 3.77 -5.43 0.84
N PRO A 213 4.14 -4.40 0.06
CA PRO A 213 4.53 -3.09 0.59
C PRO A 213 3.44 -2.44 1.46
N GLY A 214 2.15 -2.69 1.20
CA GLY A 214 1.04 -2.26 2.04
C GLY A 214 0.64 -3.26 3.14
N ASN A 215 1.46 -4.29 3.36
CA ASN A 215 1.31 -5.33 4.36
C ASN A 215 -0.09 -5.97 4.34
N VAL A 216 -0.69 -6.20 5.51
CA VAL A 216 -1.99 -6.86 5.66
C VAL A 216 -3.11 -6.02 5.04
N ARG A 217 -3.01 -4.68 5.02
CA ARG A 217 -4.00 -3.80 4.38
C ARG A 217 -4.07 -4.00 2.86
N GLU A 218 -2.92 -4.18 2.20
CA GLU A 218 -2.88 -4.48 0.77
C GLU A 218 -3.43 -5.88 0.47
N LEU A 219 -3.05 -6.88 1.28
CA LEU A 219 -3.57 -8.24 1.16
C LEU A 219 -5.10 -8.28 1.36
N GLU A 220 -5.63 -7.58 2.35
CA GLU A 220 -7.07 -7.46 2.60
C GLU A 220 -7.79 -6.86 1.39
N GLY A 221 -7.28 -5.73 0.87
CA GLY A 221 -7.86 -5.07 -0.30
C GLY A 221 -7.79 -5.94 -1.56
N PHE A 222 -6.72 -6.71 -1.72
CA PHE A 222 -6.59 -7.67 -2.82
C PHE A 222 -7.61 -8.81 -2.70
N CYS A 223 -7.76 -9.41 -1.52
CA CYS A 223 -8.75 -10.45 -1.27
C CYS A 223 -10.18 -9.94 -1.49
N GLN A 224 -10.49 -8.72 -1.04
CA GLN A 224 -11.79 -8.10 -1.27
C GLN A 224 -12.08 -7.91 -2.77
N ARG A 225 -11.06 -7.54 -3.56
CA ARG A 225 -11.17 -7.43 -5.02
C ARG A 225 -11.44 -8.78 -5.67
N LEU A 226 -10.72 -9.83 -5.26
CA LEU A 226 -10.94 -11.19 -5.79
C LEU A 226 -12.35 -11.70 -5.45
N ALA A 227 -12.81 -11.49 -4.22
CA ALA A 227 -14.16 -11.86 -3.80
C ALA A 227 -15.25 -11.20 -4.68
N ALA A 228 -15.04 -9.95 -5.08
CA ALA A 228 -15.99 -9.21 -5.91
C ALA A 228 -15.99 -9.64 -7.39
N LEU A 229 -14.84 -10.07 -7.90
CA LEU A 229 -14.67 -10.41 -9.33
C LEU A 229 -14.86 -11.90 -9.62
N TYR A 230 -14.52 -12.77 -8.68
CA TYR A 230 -14.42 -14.23 -8.87
C TYR A 230 -15.04 -15.00 -7.68
N PRO A 231 -16.30 -14.73 -7.30
CA PRO A 231 -16.92 -15.35 -6.12
C PRO A 231 -17.01 -16.87 -6.27
N GLY A 232 -16.51 -17.60 -5.26
CA GLY A 232 -16.50 -19.07 -5.20
C GLY A 232 -15.63 -19.79 -6.23
N GLU A 233 -14.78 -19.07 -6.96
CA GLU A 233 -13.92 -19.64 -7.99
C GLU A 233 -12.55 -20.10 -7.45
N ILE A 234 -11.89 -20.98 -8.21
CA ILE A 234 -10.47 -21.30 -8.02
C ILE A 234 -9.68 -20.47 -9.03
N ILE A 235 -8.94 -19.47 -8.55
CA ILE A 235 -8.36 -18.41 -9.36
C ILE A 235 -6.90 -18.73 -9.70
N ASN A 236 -6.57 -18.61 -10.97
CA ASN A 236 -5.18 -18.60 -11.43
C ASN A 236 -4.68 -17.15 -11.54
N LEU A 237 -3.79 -16.72 -10.64
CA LEU A 237 -3.33 -15.33 -10.61
C LEU A 237 -2.56 -14.91 -11.87
N TYR A 238 -1.96 -15.84 -12.62
CA TYR A 238 -1.30 -15.55 -13.89
C TYR A 238 -2.27 -15.23 -15.03
N LYS A 239 -3.55 -15.58 -14.88
CA LYS A 239 -4.62 -15.30 -15.85
C LYS A 239 -5.49 -14.11 -15.46
N VAL A 240 -5.30 -13.57 -14.26
CA VAL A 240 -6.00 -12.37 -13.80
C VAL A 240 -5.46 -11.16 -14.57
N PRO A 241 -6.32 -10.29 -15.12
CA PRO A 241 -5.90 -9.05 -15.76
C PRO A 241 -4.93 -8.25 -14.87
N PRO A 242 -3.82 -7.70 -15.40
CA PRO A 242 -2.80 -7.02 -14.60
C PRO A 242 -3.34 -5.86 -13.74
N ASP A 243 -4.38 -5.16 -14.21
CA ASP A 243 -5.04 -4.06 -13.49
C ASP A 243 -5.73 -4.52 -12.19
N TYR A 244 -6.03 -5.81 -12.08
CA TYR A 244 -6.65 -6.40 -10.89
C TYR A 244 -5.63 -7.01 -9.93
N LEU A 245 -4.35 -7.05 -10.28
CA LEU A 245 -3.27 -7.47 -9.39
C LEU A 245 -2.68 -6.26 -8.65
N PRO A 246 -1.99 -6.47 -7.52
CA PRO A 246 -1.13 -5.45 -6.93
C PRO A 246 -0.09 -4.96 -7.96
N SER A 247 0.16 -3.66 -8.02
CA SER A 247 1.01 -3.05 -9.04
C SER A 247 2.46 -3.58 -9.05
N GLY A 248 2.99 -3.95 -7.88
CA GLY A 248 4.29 -4.61 -7.81
C GLY A 248 4.25 -6.08 -8.21
N MET A 249 3.11 -6.76 -8.06
CA MET A 249 2.93 -8.18 -8.40
C MET A 249 2.80 -8.38 -9.91
N SER A 250 2.07 -7.50 -10.59
CA SER A 250 1.95 -7.53 -12.07
C SER A 250 3.31 -7.39 -12.75
N ASN A 251 4.18 -6.52 -12.23
CA ASN A 251 5.55 -6.37 -12.70
C ASN A 251 6.40 -7.64 -12.55
N THR A 252 6.18 -8.42 -11.48
CA THR A 252 6.89 -9.71 -11.27
C THR A 252 6.48 -10.73 -12.33
N ILE A 253 5.18 -10.83 -12.65
CA ILE A 253 4.66 -11.74 -13.69
C ILE A 253 5.20 -11.35 -15.07
N LEU A 254 5.21 -10.05 -15.38
CA LEU A 254 5.75 -9.56 -16.65
C LEU A 254 7.26 -9.85 -16.76
N ARG A 255 8.01 -9.74 -15.66
CA ARG A 255 9.45 -10.05 -15.63
C ARG A 255 9.74 -11.54 -15.78
N SER A 256 9.02 -12.41 -15.08
CA SER A 256 9.20 -13.86 -15.21
C SER A 256 8.91 -14.33 -16.63
N ALA A 257 7.88 -13.79 -17.30
CA ALA A 257 7.62 -14.05 -18.71
C ALA A 257 8.77 -13.60 -19.64
N THR A 258 9.46 -12.50 -19.32
CA THR A 258 10.61 -12.02 -20.10
C THR A 258 11.93 -12.76 -19.80
N ASP A 259 12.07 -13.36 -18.62
CA ASP A 259 13.26 -14.15 -18.26
C ASP A 259 13.15 -15.60 -18.74
N GLU A 260 11.95 -16.18 -18.81
CA GLU A 260 11.71 -17.47 -19.49
C GLU A 260 12.01 -17.39 -21.01
N LEU A 261 11.88 -16.21 -21.62
CA LEU A 261 12.27 -15.96 -23.01
C LEU A 261 13.79 -15.75 -23.21
N LYS A 262 14.58 -15.70 -22.12
CA LYS A 262 16.05 -15.51 -22.18
C LYS A 262 16.85 -16.77 -21.84
N THR A 263 16.21 -17.85 -21.41
CA THR A 263 16.90 -19.12 -21.04
C THR A 263 16.97 -20.15 -22.17
N ASP A 264 16.44 -19.88 -23.36
CA ASP A 264 16.68 -20.71 -24.55
C ASP A 264 18.00 -20.35 -25.23
N GLU A 265 19.12 -20.86 -24.69
CA GLU A 265 20.30 -21.14 -25.51
C GLU A 265 19.95 -22.19 -26.58
N PRO A 266 20.40 -22.04 -27.84
CA PRO A 266 19.92 -22.87 -28.92
C PRO A 266 20.49 -24.30 -28.82
N ALA A 267 19.68 -25.22 -28.31
CA ALA A 267 19.92 -26.64 -28.48
C ALA A 267 19.95 -26.98 -29.98
N LYS A 268 21.08 -27.50 -30.46
CA LYS A 268 21.26 -28.07 -31.80
C LYS A 268 20.18 -29.12 -32.08
N VAL A 269 19.20 -28.80 -32.91
CA VAL A 269 18.29 -29.79 -33.50
C VAL A 269 18.64 -30.02 -34.97
N LYS A 270 19.02 -31.27 -35.25
CA LYS A 270 19.19 -31.84 -36.60
C LYS A 270 17.89 -31.70 -37.39
N ARG A 271 18.03 -31.22 -38.63
CA ARG A 271 16.98 -31.23 -39.64
C ARG A 271 16.53 -32.65 -39.95
N THR A 272 15.24 -32.93 -39.80
CA THR A 272 14.52 -33.90 -40.63
C THR A 272 13.16 -33.30 -40.99
N ALA A 273 12.96 -33.10 -42.28
CA ALA A 273 11.74 -32.59 -42.87
C ALA A 273 10.68 -33.68 -42.93
N THR A 274 9.44 -33.36 -42.58
CA THR A 274 8.28 -33.93 -43.26
C THR A 274 7.07 -33.01 -43.13
N ALA A 275 6.42 -32.78 -44.26
CA ALA A 275 5.25 -31.93 -44.43
C ALA A 275 3.98 -32.57 -43.88
N ASN A 276 3.05 -31.76 -43.37
CA ASN A 276 1.67 -31.81 -43.88
C ASN A 276 0.87 -30.54 -43.55
N ARG A 277 0.00 -30.17 -44.49
CA ARG A 277 -0.90 -29.00 -44.47
C ARG A 277 -2.32 -29.38 -43.99
N SER A 278 -3.03 -28.37 -43.48
CA SER A 278 -4.50 -28.15 -43.38
C SER A 278 -4.88 -27.73 -41.94
N SER A 279 -5.73 -26.75 -41.62
CA SER A 279 -6.55 -25.76 -42.36
C SER A 279 -7.09 -24.73 -41.34
N SER A 280 -6.97 -23.42 -41.65
CA SER A 280 -7.76 -22.19 -41.27
C SER A 280 -8.87 -22.20 -40.19
N PRO A 281 -9.35 -21.03 -39.66
CA PRO A 281 -8.79 -19.66 -39.66
C PRO A 281 -8.99 -18.92 -38.30
N GLU A 282 -7.97 -18.28 -37.71
CA GLU A 282 -8.21 -17.25 -36.69
C GLU A 282 -7.31 -16.03 -36.90
N THR A 283 -7.99 -14.88 -36.91
CA THR A 283 -7.47 -13.54 -37.09
C THR A 283 -6.50 -13.15 -35.97
N SER A 284 -5.53 -12.30 -36.31
CA SER A 284 -4.81 -11.37 -35.40
C SER A 284 -3.88 -11.96 -34.33
N VAL A 285 -2.71 -12.44 -34.75
CA VAL A 285 -1.50 -12.51 -33.89
C VAL A 285 -0.29 -11.81 -34.55
N ASP A 286 -0.26 -11.73 -35.88
CA ASP A 286 0.81 -11.06 -36.64
C ASP A 286 0.75 -9.51 -36.60
N GLU A 287 -0.34 -8.89 -36.13
CA GLU A 287 -0.42 -7.42 -36.07
C GLU A 287 0.34 -6.81 -34.88
N LEU A 288 0.61 -7.57 -33.83
CA LEU A 288 1.28 -7.09 -32.60
C LEU A 288 2.80 -7.33 -32.62
N ILE A 289 3.28 -8.27 -33.45
CA ILE A 289 4.69 -8.70 -33.48
C ILE A 289 5.59 -7.70 -34.22
N ASP A 290 5.07 -6.95 -35.19
CA ASP A 290 5.91 -6.02 -35.95
C ASP A 290 6.22 -4.69 -35.24
N LEU A 291 5.42 -4.29 -34.24
CA LEU A 291 5.65 -3.04 -33.48
C LEU A 291 6.85 -3.14 -32.53
N VAL A 292 7.18 -4.35 -32.08
CA VAL A 292 8.29 -4.61 -31.14
C VAL A 292 9.65 -4.66 -31.86
N ALA A 293 9.67 -4.88 -33.17
CA ALA A 293 10.91 -4.97 -33.96
C ALA A 293 11.65 -3.63 -34.12
N LEU A 294 11.03 -2.50 -33.77
CA LEU A 294 11.63 -1.16 -33.87
C LEU A 294 12.47 -0.76 -32.63
N GLU A 295 12.47 -1.54 -31.56
CA GLU A 295 12.93 -1.10 -30.24
C GLU A 295 14.37 -1.50 -29.84
N LYS A 296 15.23 -1.84 -30.80
CA LYS A 296 16.66 -2.02 -30.52
C LYS A 296 17.51 -0.99 -31.25
N SER A 297 17.59 0.21 -30.69
CA SER A 297 18.76 1.07 -30.88
C SER A 297 19.29 1.51 -29.51
N PRO A 298 20.55 1.20 -29.17
CA PRO A 298 21.12 1.49 -27.86
C PRO A 298 21.24 3.01 -27.64
N ILE A 299 20.97 3.44 -26.42
CA ILE A 299 21.22 4.80 -25.94
C ILE A 299 22.74 4.94 -25.78
N THR A 300 23.43 5.29 -26.85
CA THR A 300 24.84 5.73 -26.81
C THR A 300 25.02 7.00 -27.64
N GLY A 301 25.96 7.84 -27.19
CA GLY A 301 26.05 9.27 -27.45
C GLY A 301 25.99 9.71 -28.92
N ASP A 302 25.13 10.70 -29.18
CA ASP A 302 25.47 11.92 -29.92
C ASP A 302 24.36 12.96 -29.72
N ALA A 303 24.74 14.23 -29.58
CA ALA A 303 23.90 15.36 -29.21
C ALA A 303 22.85 15.70 -30.29
N LYS A 304 21.71 14.98 -30.28
CA LYS A 304 20.49 15.39 -30.99
C LYS A 304 19.38 15.67 -29.98
N SER A 305 18.64 16.75 -30.22
CA SER A 305 17.57 17.21 -29.34
C SER A 305 16.50 16.11 -29.19
N LEU A 306 15.83 16.06 -28.03
CA LEU A 306 14.69 15.17 -27.82
C LEU A 306 13.65 15.28 -28.95
N LYS A 307 13.50 16.49 -29.49
CA LYS A 307 12.63 16.77 -30.64
C LYS A 307 13.03 15.97 -31.89
N ASP A 308 14.31 15.94 -32.24
CA ASP A 308 14.81 15.22 -33.41
C ASP A 308 14.63 13.69 -33.28
N ARG A 309 14.70 13.18 -32.04
CA ARG A 309 14.48 11.76 -31.76
C ARG A 309 13.01 11.37 -31.92
N VAL A 310 12.10 12.19 -31.40
CA VAL A 310 10.66 11.99 -31.57
C VAL A 310 10.29 12.07 -33.05
N ASP A 311 10.81 13.07 -33.77
CA ASP A 311 10.55 13.23 -35.20
C ASP A 311 11.07 12.02 -36.02
N ASN A 312 12.24 11.48 -35.66
CA ASN A 312 12.81 10.30 -36.33
C ASN A 312 12.01 9.02 -36.03
N TYR A 313 11.54 8.85 -34.79
CA TYR A 313 10.70 7.71 -34.42
C TYR A 313 9.33 7.77 -35.11
N GLU A 314 8.73 8.96 -35.13
CA GLU A 314 7.46 9.19 -35.83
C GLU A 314 7.59 8.91 -37.33
N ARG A 315 8.70 9.32 -37.96
CA ARG A 315 8.96 9.00 -39.38
C ARG A 315 9.02 7.48 -39.62
N LYS A 316 9.74 6.73 -38.79
CA LYS A 316 9.86 5.27 -38.92
C LYS A 316 8.50 4.57 -38.78
N LEU A 317 7.66 5.02 -37.85
CA LEU A 317 6.29 4.51 -37.69
C LEU A 317 5.43 4.77 -38.92
N ILE A 318 5.54 5.96 -39.52
CA ILE A 318 4.78 6.31 -40.73
C ILE A 318 5.27 5.49 -41.94
N GLU A 319 6.57 5.34 -42.12
CA GLU A 319 7.15 4.52 -43.20
C GLU A 319 6.72 3.05 -43.07
N PHE A 320 6.78 2.50 -41.87
CA PHE A 320 6.32 1.13 -41.59
C PHE A 320 4.83 0.94 -41.92
N ALA A 321 3.97 1.88 -41.49
CA ALA A 321 2.54 1.82 -41.77
C ALA A 321 2.22 1.96 -43.26
N LEU A 322 3.02 2.73 -44.01
CA LEU A 322 2.87 2.87 -45.46
C LEU A 322 3.30 1.59 -46.19
N ASP A 323 4.39 0.96 -45.77
CA ASP A 323 4.92 -0.26 -46.39
C ASP A 323 3.94 -1.43 -46.23
N LYS A 324 3.41 -1.62 -45.01
CA LYS A 324 2.38 -2.64 -44.71
C LYS A 324 1.07 -2.43 -45.51
N GLN A 325 0.81 -1.21 -45.97
CA GLN A 325 -0.39 -0.85 -46.74
C GLN A 325 -0.08 -0.55 -48.23
N SER A 326 1.09 -0.98 -48.72
CA SER A 326 1.54 -0.81 -50.12
C SER A 326 1.41 0.64 -50.62
N GLY A 327 1.75 1.62 -49.78
CA GLY A 327 1.70 3.04 -50.11
C GLY A 327 0.32 3.71 -50.02
N ASN A 328 -0.71 3.02 -49.53
CA ASN A 328 -2.04 3.61 -49.39
C ASN A 328 -2.15 4.51 -48.15
N VAL A 329 -1.96 5.82 -48.36
CA VAL A 329 -1.96 6.85 -47.32
C VAL A 329 -3.25 6.89 -46.49
N SER A 330 -4.42 6.60 -47.09
CA SER A 330 -5.70 6.61 -46.36
C SER A 330 -5.81 5.46 -45.37
N ARG A 331 -5.29 4.27 -45.73
CA ARG A 331 -5.30 3.08 -44.85
C ARG A 331 -4.21 3.17 -43.79
N ALA A 332 -3.03 3.66 -44.15
CA ALA A 332 -1.94 3.91 -43.21
C ALA A 332 -2.35 4.93 -42.11
N ALA A 333 -3.02 6.02 -42.50
CA ALA A 333 -3.52 7.01 -41.54
C ALA A 333 -4.54 6.42 -40.56
N LYS A 334 -5.44 5.57 -41.06
CA LYS A 334 -6.43 4.88 -40.21
C LYS A 334 -5.76 3.89 -39.25
N SER A 335 -4.73 3.17 -39.69
CA SER A 335 -3.96 2.23 -38.85
C SER A 335 -3.18 2.95 -37.74
N LEU A 336 -2.72 4.17 -38.00
CA LEU A 336 -1.98 5.00 -37.03
C LEU A 336 -2.92 5.87 -36.16
N GLY A 337 -4.24 5.82 -36.37
CA GLY A 337 -5.20 6.62 -35.62
C GLY A 337 -5.17 8.13 -35.92
N VAL A 338 -4.59 8.55 -37.06
CA VAL A 338 -4.45 9.97 -37.44
C VAL A 338 -5.29 10.33 -38.67
N LYS A 339 -5.67 11.61 -38.80
CA LYS A 339 -6.38 12.09 -39.99
C LYS A 339 -5.48 12.01 -41.21
N ARG A 340 -6.04 11.60 -42.36
CA ARG A 340 -5.31 11.51 -43.65
C ARG A 340 -4.58 12.81 -44.00
N THR A 341 -5.21 13.95 -43.79
CA THR A 341 -4.62 15.28 -44.04
C THR A 341 -3.39 15.54 -43.19
N THR A 342 -3.41 15.16 -41.91
CA THR A 342 -2.28 15.27 -40.98
C THR A 342 -1.12 14.36 -41.38
N LEU A 343 -1.42 13.14 -41.85
CA LEU A 343 -0.39 12.23 -42.34
C LEU A 343 0.30 12.77 -43.59
N ILE A 344 -0.46 13.31 -44.55
CA ILE A 344 0.07 13.94 -45.77
C ILE A 344 0.95 15.15 -45.40
N GLU A 345 0.50 15.99 -44.47
CA GLU A 345 1.25 17.15 -44.02
C GLU A 345 2.60 16.74 -43.37
N LYS A 346 2.61 15.68 -42.55
CA LYS A 346 3.83 15.15 -41.94
C LYS A 346 4.81 14.57 -42.96
N ILE A 347 4.31 13.80 -43.94
CA ILE A 347 5.14 13.27 -45.03
C ILE A 347 5.72 14.41 -45.88
N SER A 348 4.96 15.48 -46.12
CA SER A 348 5.41 16.63 -46.93
C SER A 348 6.51 17.47 -46.28
N ARG A 349 6.67 17.40 -44.95
CA ARG A 349 7.69 18.13 -44.18
C ARG A 349 9.02 17.38 -44.09
N TRP A 350 9.12 16.16 -44.62
CA TRP A 350 10.38 15.42 -44.59
C TRP A 350 11.39 16.04 -45.58
N PRO A 351 12.64 16.26 -45.15
CA PRO A 351 13.69 16.66 -46.06
C PRO A 351 13.87 15.56 -47.13
N LYS A 352 13.96 15.97 -48.41
CA LYS A 352 14.18 15.07 -49.54
C LYS A 352 15.54 14.40 -49.47
#